data_AF-A0A9E2VUJ7-F1
#
_entry.id   AF-A0A9E2VUJ7-F1
#
_cell.length_a   1.000
_cell.length_b   1.000
_cell.length_c   1.000
_cell.angle_alpha   90.00
_cell.angle_beta   90.00
_cell.angle_gamma   90.00
#
_symmetry.space_group_name_H-M   'P 1'
#
loop_
_entity.id
_entity.type
_entity.pdbx_description
1 polymer ?
#
loop_
_entity_poly.entity_id
_entity_poly.type
_entity_poly.pdbx_seq_one_letter_code
_entity_poly.pdbx_strand_id
1 'polypeptide(L)'
;MNLLASLPTVIGTAAVAPALLILWLVIAADERPGPAPKIWTAFVLGAASISLLGVIRAPFLQLFATPENPWIAQAMHSVFGVALPEEAVKILVILAISARRRPFADPMDTVVYGAAAGLGFAAYENLAYLVQHAEMWRALAALRSVLTVPFHGALGVIAGAYLAIARSGTALGAHRHNRDWARISSWMLVLLAPLGLHAAFDFPLLTLQRNPDIDSTTRLILGSASVLTGFSSIAFAIRLVRRVGRHHAPRTDLARQRLGQLRRMWALLVVGGGAGFIGAVFVLTSVHHWLVNPDRNASLVLIPIGFVSIAIGIALLVITTAIYILGRNRMRGTAQGFSSAPGQG
;
A
#
# COMPACT_ATOMS: atom_id res chain seq x y z
N MET A 1 -1.90 32.07 5.55
CA MET A 1 -1.65 30.61 5.60
C MET A 1 -0.70 30.30 6.76
N ASN A 2 -0.81 29.13 7.40
CA ASN A 2 0.13 28.73 8.45
C ASN A 2 1.48 28.33 7.84
N LEU A 3 2.54 29.11 8.12
CA LEU A 3 3.91 28.93 7.60
C LEU A 3 4.46 27.51 7.83
N LEU A 4 4.13 26.88 8.96
CA LEU A 4 4.52 25.49 9.26
C LEU A 4 3.92 24.48 8.28
N ALA A 5 2.72 24.74 7.75
CA ALA A 5 1.98 23.86 6.83
C ALA A 5 2.31 24.08 5.34
N SER A 6 3.36 24.86 5.07
CA SER A 6 4.02 25.04 3.76
C SER A 6 5.48 24.58 3.78
N LEU A 7 5.99 24.05 4.90
CA LEU A 7 7.34 23.48 4.96
C LEU A 7 7.43 22.21 4.08
N PRO A 8 8.48 22.03 3.25
CA PRO A 8 8.66 20.84 2.42
C PRO A 8 8.64 19.52 3.20
N THR A 9 9.06 19.55 4.48
CA THR A 9 9.03 18.39 5.40
C THR A 9 7.63 17.88 5.69
N VAL A 10 6.62 18.76 5.76
CA VAL A 10 5.21 18.39 6.02
C VAL A 10 4.61 17.72 4.78
N ILE A 11 4.85 18.27 3.59
CA ILE A 11 4.42 17.67 2.32
C ILE A 11 5.13 16.32 2.11
N GLY A 12 6.43 16.24 2.36
CA GLY A 12 7.21 15.00 2.31
C GLY A 12 6.67 13.92 3.25
N THR A 13 6.31 14.30 4.48
CA THR A 13 5.72 13.37 5.46
C THR A 13 4.33 12.91 5.02
N ALA A 14 3.47 13.82 4.55
CA ALA A 14 2.14 13.49 4.04
C ALA A 14 2.20 12.58 2.79
N ALA A 15 3.23 12.73 1.95
CA ALA A 15 3.44 11.90 0.78
C ALA A 15 3.87 10.46 1.15
N VAL A 16 4.84 10.32 2.05
CA VAL A 16 5.58 9.07 2.29
C VAL A 16 5.00 8.24 3.45
N ALA A 17 4.47 8.88 4.50
CA ALA A 17 3.93 8.18 5.68
C ALA A 17 2.86 7.11 5.37
N PRO A 18 1.86 7.30 4.48
CA PRO A 18 0.89 6.24 4.19
C PRO A 18 1.56 5.03 3.53
N ALA A 19 2.52 5.24 2.63
CA ALA A 19 3.23 4.13 1.97
C ALA A 19 4.03 3.30 2.98
N LEU A 20 4.70 3.95 3.94
CA LEU A 20 5.43 3.27 5.02
C LEU A 20 4.49 2.54 5.99
N LEU A 21 3.33 3.11 6.34
CA LEU A 21 2.32 2.48 7.18
C LEU A 21 1.76 1.21 6.52
N ILE A 22 1.47 1.25 5.22
CA ILE A 22 0.93 0.09 4.48
C ILE A 22 2.03 -0.98 4.29
N LEU A 23 3.29 -0.58 4.08
CA LEU A 23 4.41 -1.52 4.01
C LEU A 23 4.60 -2.24 5.35
N TRP A 24 4.59 -1.49 6.44
CA TRP A 24 4.62 -2.00 7.81
C TRP A 24 3.44 -2.94 8.10
N LEU A 25 2.23 -2.64 7.59
CA LEU A 25 1.04 -3.50 7.70
C LEU A 25 1.23 -4.83 6.96
N VAL A 26 1.80 -4.81 5.76
CA VAL A 26 2.08 -6.03 4.98
C VAL A 26 3.14 -6.88 5.67
N ILE A 27 4.25 -6.29 6.11
CA ILE A 27 5.32 -7.00 6.84
C ILE A 27 4.80 -7.63 8.14
N ALA A 28 3.95 -6.91 8.88
CA ALA A 28 3.40 -7.39 10.15
C ALA A 28 2.18 -8.32 10.00
N ALA A 29 1.68 -8.53 8.78
CA ALA A 29 0.69 -9.54 8.45
C ALA A 29 1.31 -10.86 7.94
N ASP A 30 2.61 -10.87 7.63
CA ASP A 30 3.36 -12.06 7.27
C ASP A 30 3.71 -12.90 8.52
N GLU A 31 3.61 -14.23 8.40
CA GLU A 31 4.01 -15.17 9.44
C GLU A 31 5.53 -15.40 9.47
N ARG A 32 6.21 -15.23 8.32
CA ARG A 32 7.65 -15.47 8.14
C ARG A 32 8.31 -14.35 7.32
N PRO A 33 8.25 -13.09 7.79
CA PRO A 33 8.74 -11.93 7.04
C PRO A 33 10.19 -12.10 6.58
N GLY A 34 10.39 -11.93 5.27
CA GLY A 34 11.68 -12.04 4.61
C GLY A 34 12.74 -11.05 5.12
N PRO A 35 14.01 -11.23 4.70
CA PRO A 35 15.12 -10.39 5.16
C PRO A 35 14.88 -8.90 4.88
N ALA A 36 14.71 -8.11 5.95
CA ALA A 36 14.39 -6.68 5.89
C ALA A 36 15.24 -5.85 4.90
N PRO A 37 16.55 -6.09 4.71
CA PRO A 37 17.32 -5.42 3.66
C PRO A 37 16.71 -5.57 2.26
N LYS A 38 16.26 -6.77 1.84
CA LYS A 38 15.62 -6.96 0.54
C LYS A 38 14.30 -6.19 0.43
N ILE A 39 13.53 -6.09 1.51
CA ILE A 39 12.25 -5.37 1.54
C ILE A 39 12.50 -3.87 1.36
N TRP A 40 13.48 -3.31 2.08
CA TRP A 40 13.88 -1.91 1.91
C TRP A 40 14.53 -1.63 0.55
N THR A 41 15.35 -2.54 0.01
CA THR A 41 15.88 -2.39 -1.36
C THR A 41 14.75 -2.43 -2.40
N ALA A 42 13.73 -3.30 -2.24
CA ALA A 42 12.57 -3.30 -3.12
C ALA A 42 11.78 -1.98 -3.04
N PHE A 43 11.60 -1.40 -1.86
CA PHE A 43 10.96 -0.08 -1.68
C PHE A 43 11.78 1.04 -2.32
N VAL A 44 13.08 1.13 -2.04
CA VAL A 44 13.96 2.18 -2.59
C VAL A 44 14.11 2.05 -4.11
N LEU A 45 14.25 0.84 -4.65
CA LEU A 45 14.25 0.63 -6.10
C LEU A 45 12.89 0.92 -6.73
N GLY A 46 11.78 0.60 -6.06
CA GLY A 46 10.43 0.98 -6.48
C GLY A 46 10.30 2.50 -6.63
N ALA A 47 10.72 3.25 -5.61
CA ALA A 47 10.76 4.72 -5.65
C ALA A 47 11.67 5.25 -6.77
N ALA A 48 12.90 4.73 -6.87
CA ALA A 48 13.87 5.16 -7.89
C ALA A 48 13.42 4.82 -9.32
N SER A 49 12.65 3.75 -9.51
CA SER A 49 12.23 3.27 -10.84
C SER A 49 11.38 4.27 -11.64
N ILE A 50 10.76 5.24 -10.96
CA ILE A 50 10.04 6.35 -11.60
C ILE A 50 10.94 7.20 -12.53
N SER A 51 12.25 7.27 -12.24
CA SER A 51 13.23 7.99 -13.06
C SER A 51 13.40 7.39 -14.46
N LEU A 52 13.07 6.11 -14.65
CA LEU A 52 13.16 5.41 -15.92
C LEU A 52 11.96 5.69 -16.84
N LEU A 53 10.86 6.25 -16.31
CA LEU A 53 9.62 6.46 -17.06
C LEU A 53 9.79 7.41 -18.25
N GLY A 54 10.69 8.38 -18.19
CA GLY A 54 10.96 9.27 -19.33
C GLY A 54 11.44 8.49 -20.57
N VAL A 55 12.37 7.56 -20.36
CA VAL A 55 12.89 6.69 -21.43
C VAL A 55 11.86 5.65 -21.85
N ILE A 56 11.15 5.04 -20.90
CA ILE A 56 10.21 3.94 -21.16
C ILE A 56 8.89 4.44 -21.79
N ARG A 57 8.49 5.68 -21.55
CA ARG A 57 7.34 6.32 -22.23
C ARG A 57 7.66 6.73 -23.67
N ALA A 58 8.92 7.03 -24.00
CA ALA A 58 9.31 7.61 -25.29
C ALA A 58 8.84 6.81 -26.53
N PRO A 59 8.93 5.47 -26.60
CA PRO A 59 8.42 4.69 -27.74
C PRO A 59 6.90 4.77 -27.93
N PHE A 60 6.15 5.03 -26.86
CA PHE A 60 4.68 5.05 -26.89
C PHE A 60 4.10 6.43 -27.24
N LEU A 61 4.90 7.51 -27.21
CA LEU A 61 4.43 8.88 -27.46
C LEU A 61 3.67 9.04 -28.78
N GLN A 62 4.12 8.36 -29.84
CA GLN A 62 3.50 8.41 -31.16
C GLN A 62 2.11 7.73 -31.20
N LEU A 63 1.82 6.79 -30.29
CA LEU A 63 0.52 6.10 -30.23
C LEU A 63 -0.62 6.99 -29.71
N PHE A 64 -0.32 8.15 -29.12
CA PHE A 64 -1.34 9.05 -28.57
C PHE A 64 -1.84 10.10 -29.58
N ALA A 65 -1.16 10.23 -30.72
CA ALA A 65 -1.47 11.20 -31.77
C ALA A 65 -2.30 10.62 -32.93
N THR A 66 -2.61 9.33 -32.91
CA THR A 66 -3.23 8.60 -34.03
C THR A 66 -4.76 8.42 -33.97
N PRO A 67 -5.46 8.33 -32.82
CA PRO A 67 -6.91 8.08 -32.83
C PRO A 67 -7.71 9.39 -32.86
N GLU A 68 -8.55 9.55 -33.89
CA GLU A 68 -9.50 10.67 -34.00
C GLU A 68 -10.53 10.70 -32.86
N ASN A 69 -10.92 9.52 -32.35
CA ASN A 69 -11.89 9.40 -31.25
C ASN A 69 -11.20 9.69 -29.89
N PRO A 70 -11.60 10.74 -29.15
CA PRO A 70 -10.96 11.12 -27.89
C PRO A 70 -10.98 10.03 -26.83
N TRP A 71 -12.02 9.20 -26.77
CA TRP A 71 -12.12 8.10 -25.81
C TRP A 71 -11.12 6.98 -26.10
N ILE A 72 -10.89 6.68 -27.38
CA ILE A 72 -9.89 5.69 -27.81
C ILE A 72 -8.48 6.22 -27.52
N ALA A 73 -8.21 7.49 -27.87
CA ALA A 73 -6.95 8.15 -27.54
C ALA A 73 -6.67 8.15 -26.02
N GLN A 74 -7.71 8.39 -25.20
CA GLN A 74 -7.57 8.41 -23.75
C GLN A 74 -7.40 7.01 -23.14
N ALA A 75 -8.04 5.98 -23.71
CA ALA A 75 -7.82 4.58 -23.34
C ALA A 75 -6.39 4.11 -23.69
N MET A 76 -5.92 4.43 -24.90
CA MET A 76 -4.54 4.14 -25.32
C MET A 76 -3.51 4.89 -24.47
N HIS A 77 -3.78 6.14 -24.09
CA HIS A 77 -2.92 6.88 -23.17
C HIS A 77 -2.89 6.26 -21.76
N SER A 78 -4.03 5.84 -21.22
CA SER A 78 -4.08 5.13 -19.94
C SER A 78 -3.24 3.83 -19.97
N VAL A 79 -3.43 2.99 -21.01
CA VAL A 79 -2.72 1.71 -21.15
C VAL A 79 -1.23 1.90 -21.43
N PHE A 80 -0.86 2.61 -22.50
CA PHE A 80 0.52 2.66 -22.99
C PHE A 80 1.33 3.87 -22.49
N GLY A 81 0.66 4.94 -22.07
CA GLY A 81 1.30 6.14 -21.52
C GLY A 81 1.54 6.05 -20.02
N VAL A 82 0.59 5.50 -19.26
CA VAL A 82 0.68 5.42 -17.80
C VAL A 82 0.92 3.99 -17.31
N ALA A 83 -0.09 3.13 -17.42
CA ALA A 83 -0.10 1.82 -16.75
C ALA A 83 1.03 0.87 -17.18
N LEU A 84 1.29 0.71 -18.49
CA LEU A 84 2.31 -0.21 -18.99
C LEU A 84 3.74 0.22 -18.61
N PRO A 85 4.20 1.46 -18.87
CA PRO A 85 5.50 1.94 -18.39
C PRO A 85 5.69 1.74 -16.89
N GLU A 86 4.67 2.04 -16.09
CA GLU A 86 4.77 2.05 -14.64
C GLU A 86 4.72 0.65 -14.00
N GLU A 87 3.87 -0.25 -14.48
CA GLU A 87 3.89 -1.64 -14.00
C GLU A 87 5.10 -2.40 -14.52
N ALA A 88 5.59 -2.12 -15.74
CA ALA A 88 6.82 -2.72 -16.25
C ALA A 88 8.03 -2.43 -15.34
N VAL A 89 8.24 -1.18 -14.92
CA VAL A 89 9.37 -0.85 -14.02
C VAL A 89 9.23 -1.49 -12.63
N LYS A 90 8.02 -1.49 -12.05
CA LYS A 90 7.74 -2.16 -10.76
C LYS A 90 8.02 -3.66 -10.87
N ILE A 91 7.55 -4.32 -11.93
CA ILE A 91 7.73 -5.75 -12.18
C ILE A 91 9.21 -6.10 -12.37
N LEU A 92 10.00 -5.27 -13.06
CA LEU A 92 11.45 -5.46 -13.19
C LEU A 92 12.16 -5.44 -11.82
N VAL A 93 11.80 -4.51 -10.93
CA VAL A 93 12.33 -4.46 -9.55
C VAL A 93 11.95 -5.73 -8.77
N ILE A 94 10.68 -6.14 -8.84
CA ILE A 94 10.18 -7.36 -8.17
C ILE A 94 10.91 -8.61 -8.69
N LEU A 95 11.09 -8.74 -10.00
CA LEU A 95 11.82 -9.84 -10.63
C LEU A 95 13.28 -9.90 -10.17
N ALA A 96 13.97 -8.75 -10.11
CA ALA A 96 15.37 -8.64 -9.73
C ALA A 96 15.62 -9.01 -8.25
N ILE A 97 14.89 -8.40 -7.31
CA ILE A 97 15.00 -8.70 -5.87
C ILE A 97 14.67 -10.17 -5.59
N SER A 98 13.71 -10.72 -6.33
CA SER A 98 13.28 -12.11 -6.23
C SER A 98 14.16 -13.10 -7.01
N ALA A 99 15.11 -12.65 -7.84
CA ALA A 99 15.89 -13.54 -8.72
C ALA A 99 16.76 -14.53 -7.93
N ARG A 100 17.49 -14.03 -6.93
CA ARG A 100 18.29 -14.86 -6.01
C ARG A 100 17.37 -15.55 -5.00
N ARG A 101 16.83 -16.72 -5.39
CA ARG A 101 16.16 -17.66 -4.48
C ARG A 101 17.18 -18.23 -3.47
N ARG A 102 16.78 -18.33 -2.20
CA ARG A 102 17.42 -19.25 -1.24
C ARG A 102 16.73 -20.62 -1.35
N PRO A 103 17.38 -21.75 -1.00
CA PRO A 103 16.74 -23.07 -1.04
C PRO A 103 15.43 -23.17 -0.24
N PHE A 104 15.29 -22.34 0.80
CA PHE A 104 14.11 -22.28 1.68
C PHE A 104 13.42 -20.90 1.66
N ALA A 105 13.43 -20.20 0.52
CA ALA A 105 12.72 -18.92 0.39
C ALA A 105 11.18 -19.13 0.38
N ASP A 106 10.47 -18.40 1.25
CA ASP A 106 9.00 -18.43 1.29
C ASP A 106 8.43 -17.78 0.02
N PRO A 107 7.43 -18.37 -0.67
CA PRO A 107 6.70 -17.67 -1.73
C PRO A 107 6.09 -16.33 -1.28
N MET A 108 5.77 -16.16 0.02
CA MET A 108 5.31 -14.88 0.59
C MET A 108 6.33 -13.75 0.49
N ASP A 109 7.65 -14.04 0.58
CA ASP A 109 8.73 -13.05 0.35
C ASP A 109 8.46 -12.24 -0.94
N THR A 110 8.10 -12.95 -2.02
CA THR A 110 7.90 -12.37 -3.36
C THR A 110 6.69 -11.43 -3.37
N VAL A 111 5.67 -11.71 -2.54
CA VAL A 111 4.49 -10.86 -2.35
C VAL A 111 4.83 -9.61 -1.54
N VAL A 112 5.66 -9.73 -0.51
CA VAL A 112 6.13 -8.62 0.32
C VAL A 112 7.10 -7.71 -0.45
N TYR A 113 8.01 -8.26 -1.26
CA TYR A 113 8.83 -7.47 -2.21
C TYR A 113 7.95 -6.79 -3.27
N GLY A 114 6.87 -7.44 -3.69
CA GLY A 114 5.81 -6.86 -4.52
C GLY A 114 5.18 -5.61 -3.91
N ALA A 115 4.65 -5.74 -2.69
CA ALA A 115 4.10 -4.62 -1.92
C ALA A 115 5.12 -3.49 -1.76
N ALA A 116 6.35 -3.81 -1.38
CA ALA A 116 7.41 -2.84 -1.17
C ALA A 116 7.72 -2.03 -2.43
N ALA A 117 7.88 -2.68 -3.59
CA ALA A 117 8.13 -1.98 -4.85
C ALA A 117 6.97 -1.06 -5.26
N GLY A 118 5.73 -1.53 -5.16
CA GLY A 118 4.53 -0.72 -5.47
C GLY A 118 4.35 0.47 -4.53
N LEU A 119 4.57 0.28 -3.22
CA LEU A 119 4.47 1.35 -2.22
C LEU A 119 5.65 2.34 -2.29
N GLY A 120 6.84 1.88 -2.64
CA GLY A 120 8.01 2.74 -2.86
C GLY A 120 7.79 3.68 -4.05
N PHE A 121 7.32 3.13 -5.16
CA PHE A 121 6.90 3.91 -6.32
C PHE A 121 5.84 4.95 -5.92
N ALA A 122 4.77 4.50 -5.25
CA ALA A 122 3.70 5.37 -4.79
C ALA A 122 4.14 6.47 -3.82
N ALA A 123 5.16 6.23 -3.00
CA ALA A 123 5.69 7.25 -2.09
C ALA A 123 6.32 8.43 -2.85
N TYR A 124 7.09 8.14 -3.92
CA TYR A 124 7.66 9.17 -4.78
C TYR A 124 6.58 9.82 -5.65
N GLU A 125 5.75 9.03 -6.31
CA GLU A 125 4.73 9.53 -7.24
C GLU A 125 3.66 10.37 -6.51
N ASN A 126 3.29 10.00 -5.28
CA ASN A 126 2.50 10.86 -4.38
C ASN A 126 3.22 12.18 -4.04
N LEU A 127 4.52 12.15 -3.72
CA LEU A 127 5.29 13.38 -3.46
C LEU A 127 5.31 14.31 -4.68
N ALA A 128 5.53 13.77 -5.88
CA ALA A 128 5.48 14.53 -7.13
C ALA A 128 4.11 15.18 -7.34
N TYR A 129 3.02 14.43 -7.16
CA TYR A 129 1.65 14.96 -7.25
C TYR A 129 1.38 16.08 -6.24
N LEU A 130 1.80 15.94 -4.98
CA LEU A 130 1.58 16.97 -3.95
C LEU A 130 2.39 18.25 -4.18
N VAL A 131 3.59 18.13 -4.74
CA VAL A 131 4.44 19.29 -5.09
C VAL A 131 3.90 20.01 -6.33
N GLN A 132 3.46 19.26 -7.36
CA GLN A 132 2.86 19.84 -8.57
C GLN A 132 1.54 20.58 -8.29
N HIS A 133 0.76 20.12 -7.31
CA HIS A 133 -0.56 20.66 -6.99
C HIS A 133 -0.60 21.31 -5.59
N ALA A 134 0.41 22.13 -5.30
CA ALA A 134 0.67 22.69 -3.97
C ALA A 134 -0.56 23.35 -3.31
N GLU A 135 -1.37 24.10 -4.05
CA GLU A 135 -2.56 24.77 -3.51
C GLU A 135 -3.61 23.81 -2.93
N MET A 136 -3.71 22.60 -3.50
CA MET A 136 -4.68 21.57 -3.09
C MET A 136 -4.03 20.37 -2.37
N TRP A 137 -2.75 20.48 -1.98
CA TRP A 137 -1.96 19.34 -1.50
C TRP A 137 -2.64 18.55 -0.37
N ARG A 138 -3.37 19.23 0.54
CA ARG A 138 -4.02 18.60 1.70
C ARG A 138 -5.14 17.63 1.30
N ALA A 139 -6.00 18.03 0.37
CA ALA A 139 -7.10 17.20 -0.11
C ALA A 139 -6.58 16.03 -0.99
N LEU A 140 -5.59 16.31 -1.83
CA LEU A 140 -4.91 15.29 -2.64
C LEU A 140 -4.18 14.27 -1.77
N ALA A 141 -3.48 14.70 -0.70
CA ALA A 141 -2.80 13.81 0.23
C ALA A 141 -3.80 12.89 0.94
N ALA A 142 -4.92 13.43 1.43
CA ALA A 142 -5.98 12.63 2.04
C ALA A 142 -6.53 11.58 1.07
N LEU A 143 -6.98 11.98 -0.12
CA LEU A 143 -7.54 11.08 -1.13
C LEU A 143 -6.54 10.00 -1.58
N ARG A 144 -5.32 10.40 -1.94
CA ARG A 144 -4.27 9.49 -2.42
C ARG A 144 -3.76 8.56 -1.31
N SER A 145 -3.75 8.98 -0.05
CA SER A 145 -3.38 8.11 1.09
C SER A 145 -4.39 6.98 1.35
N VAL A 146 -5.68 7.20 1.04
CA VAL A 146 -6.77 6.23 1.27
C VAL A 146 -7.00 5.31 0.06
N LEU A 147 -6.69 5.77 -1.15
CA LEU A 147 -6.98 5.05 -2.39
C LEU A 147 -5.72 4.74 -3.22
N THR A 148 -5.07 5.75 -3.81
CA THR A 148 -3.98 5.57 -4.79
C THR A 148 -2.73 4.88 -4.23
N VAL A 149 -2.28 5.24 -3.03
CA VAL A 149 -1.10 4.64 -2.40
C VAL A 149 -1.36 3.17 -1.99
N PRO A 150 -2.48 2.83 -1.31
CA PRO A 150 -2.91 1.43 -1.16
C PRO A 150 -3.07 0.67 -2.48
N PHE A 151 -3.55 1.33 -3.54
CA PHE A 151 -3.78 0.74 -4.84
C PHE A 151 -2.48 0.29 -5.53
N HIS A 152 -1.46 1.14 -5.66
CA HIS A 152 -0.17 0.70 -6.20
C HIS A 152 0.49 -0.41 -5.35
N GLY A 153 0.33 -0.35 -4.02
CA GLY A 153 0.73 -1.46 -3.13
C GLY A 153 0.00 -2.76 -3.45
N ALA A 154 -1.30 -2.70 -3.74
CA ALA A 154 -2.11 -3.83 -4.17
C ALA A 154 -1.70 -4.37 -5.56
N LEU A 155 -1.38 -3.51 -6.54
CA LEU A 155 -0.85 -3.92 -7.84
C LEU A 155 0.49 -4.66 -7.70
N GLY A 156 1.41 -4.12 -6.89
CA GLY A 156 2.67 -4.78 -6.56
C GLY A 156 2.50 -6.13 -5.86
N VAL A 157 1.55 -6.24 -4.93
CA VAL A 157 1.13 -7.51 -4.31
C VAL A 157 0.59 -8.50 -5.35
N ILE A 158 -0.21 -8.05 -6.31
CA ILE A 158 -0.78 -8.90 -7.36
C ILE A 158 0.33 -9.45 -8.26
N ALA A 159 1.23 -8.59 -8.74
CA ALA A 159 2.40 -8.99 -9.53
C ALA A 159 3.28 -9.99 -8.76
N GLY A 160 3.64 -9.66 -7.51
CA GLY A 160 4.47 -10.51 -6.65
C GLY A 160 3.82 -11.87 -6.34
N ALA A 161 2.51 -11.93 -6.14
CA ALA A 161 1.79 -13.17 -5.91
C ALA A 161 1.65 -14.04 -7.17
N TYR A 162 1.34 -13.46 -8.33
CA TYR A 162 1.36 -14.22 -9.59
C TYR A 162 2.77 -14.74 -9.91
N LEU A 163 3.80 -13.95 -9.63
CA LEU A 163 5.19 -14.37 -9.78
C LEU A 163 5.54 -15.53 -8.82
N ALA A 164 5.08 -15.47 -7.56
CA ALA A 164 5.25 -16.54 -6.58
C ALA A 164 4.60 -17.85 -7.08
N ILE A 165 3.36 -17.80 -7.57
CA ILE A 165 2.58 -18.93 -8.11
C ILE A 165 3.25 -19.54 -9.35
N ALA A 166 3.67 -18.68 -10.29
CA ALA A 166 4.36 -19.10 -11.51
C ALA A 166 5.73 -19.76 -11.22
N ARG A 167 6.34 -19.43 -10.07
CA ARG A 167 7.65 -19.91 -9.62
C ARG A 167 7.61 -21.09 -8.66
N SER A 168 6.51 -21.33 -7.95
CA SER A 168 6.28 -22.55 -7.15
C SER A 168 5.87 -23.74 -8.02
N GLY A 169 5.49 -23.51 -9.29
CA GLY A 169 5.00 -24.54 -10.19
C GLY A 169 3.66 -25.13 -9.75
N THR A 170 2.93 -24.42 -8.89
CA THR A 170 1.63 -24.81 -8.32
C THR A 170 0.62 -23.70 -8.59
N ALA A 171 0.18 -23.61 -9.85
CA ALA A 171 -1.00 -22.83 -10.19
C ALA A 171 -2.17 -23.33 -9.31
N LEU A 172 -2.70 -22.44 -8.47
CA LEU A 172 -3.33 -22.80 -7.20
C LEU A 172 -4.67 -23.53 -7.41
N GLY A 173 -4.65 -24.88 -7.44
CA GLY A 173 -5.81 -25.74 -7.70
C GLY A 173 -5.85 -26.37 -9.10
N ALA A 174 -4.84 -26.14 -9.95
CA ALA A 174 -4.76 -26.79 -11.26
C ALA A 174 -4.58 -28.31 -11.09
N HIS A 175 -5.45 -29.08 -11.75
CA HIS A 175 -5.33 -30.53 -11.82
C HIS A 175 -4.07 -30.93 -12.61
N ARG A 176 -3.53 -32.13 -12.33
CA ARG A 176 -2.22 -32.61 -12.84
C ARG A 176 -2.04 -32.50 -14.36
N HIS A 177 -3.13 -32.53 -15.13
CA HIS A 177 -3.12 -32.44 -16.60
C HIS A 177 -2.87 -31.01 -17.14
N ASN A 178 -3.32 -29.96 -16.45
CA ASN A 178 -3.32 -28.58 -16.98
C ASN A 178 -2.17 -27.72 -16.43
N ARG A 179 -1.08 -28.35 -15.95
CA ARG A 179 -0.04 -27.69 -15.13
C ARG A 179 0.70 -26.58 -15.88
N ASP A 180 1.07 -26.81 -17.14
CA ASP A 180 1.87 -25.87 -17.91
C ASP A 180 1.07 -24.68 -18.44
N TRP A 181 -0.17 -24.90 -18.92
CA TRP A 181 -1.09 -23.81 -19.23
C TRP A 181 -1.34 -22.89 -18.03
N ALA A 182 -1.56 -23.49 -16.86
CA ALA A 182 -1.81 -22.75 -15.63
C ALA A 182 -0.54 -22.03 -15.10
N ARG A 183 0.66 -22.50 -15.47
CA ARG A 183 1.94 -21.82 -15.23
C ARG A 183 2.16 -20.66 -16.21
N ILE A 184 1.88 -20.85 -17.50
CA ILE A 184 2.00 -19.81 -18.55
C ILE A 184 1.05 -18.64 -18.25
N SER A 185 -0.22 -18.92 -17.99
CA SER A 185 -1.19 -17.90 -17.58
C SER A 185 -0.79 -17.19 -16.28
N SER A 186 -0.22 -17.90 -15.29
CA SER A 186 0.34 -17.26 -14.09
C SER A 186 1.49 -16.31 -14.40
N TRP A 187 2.36 -16.61 -15.38
CA TRP A 187 3.40 -15.68 -15.85
C TRP A 187 2.83 -14.48 -16.58
N MET A 188 1.85 -14.66 -17.48
CA MET A 188 1.17 -13.56 -18.17
C MET A 188 0.49 -12.61 -17.18
N LEU A 189 -0.15 -13.17 -16.14
CA LEU A 189 -0.85 -12.41 -15.09
C LEU A 189 0.10 -11.66 -14.14
N VAL A 190 1.43 -11.88 -14.18
CA VAL A 190 2.40 -10.98 -13.50
C VAL A 190 2.31 -9.56 -14.08
N LEU A 191 2.08 -9.42 -15.39
CA LEU A 191 1.96 -8.13 -16.07
C LEU A 191 0.51 -7.76 -16.38
N LEU A 192 -0.27 -8.66 -16.99
CA LEU A 192 -1.59 -8.31 -17.50
C LEU A 192 -2.61 -7.99 -16.41
N ALA A 193 -2.50 -8.61 -15.23
CA ALA A 193 -3.42 -8.32 -14.11
C ALA A 193 -3.19 -6.92 -13.52
N PRO A 194 -1.97 -6.51 -13.09
CA PRO A 194 -1.77 -5.15 -12.62
C PRO A 194 -1.94 -4.11 -13.72
N LEU A 195 -1.49 -4.38 -14.96
CA LEU A 195 -1.68 -3.48 -16.12
C LEU A 195 -3.16 -3.15 -16.35
N GLY A 196 -4.02 -4.17 -16.45
CA GLY A 196 -5.45 -3.97 -16.72
C GLY A 196 -6.16 -3.22 -15.58
N LEU A 197 -5.81 -3.50 -14.33
CA LEU A 197 -6.38 -2.80 -13.17
C LEU A 197 -5.90 -1.35 -13.07
N HIS A 198 -4.61 -1.08 -13.34
CA HIS A 198 -4.04 0.26 -13.36
C HIS A 198 -4.67 1.11 -14.47
N ALA A 199 -4.74 0.60 -15.71
CA ALA A 199 -5.37 1.30 -16.82
C ALA A 199 -6.87 1.58 -16.60
N ALA A 200 -7.59 0.67 -15.92
CA ALA A 200 -9.00 0.85 -15.56
C ALA A 200 -9.20 1.85 -14.39
N PHE A 201 -8.23 2.00 -13.50
CA PHE A 201 -8.25 2.98 -12.41
C PHE A 201 -7.98 4.40 -12.93
N ASP A 202 -7.00 4.54 -13.85
CA ASP A 202 -6.56 5.83 -14.37
C ASP A 202 -7.41 6.35 -15.53
N PHE A 203 -7.93 5.49 -16.40
CA PHE A 203 -8.69 5.93 -17.58
C PHE A 203 -9.83 6.91 -17.21
N PRO A 204 -10.64 6.67 -16.17
CA PRO A 204 -11.64 7.64 -15.75
C PRO A 204 -11.03 8.93 -15.19
N LEU A 205 -9.98 8.85 -14.37
CA LEU A 205 -9.34 10.01 -13.74
C LEU A 205 -8.68 10.94 -14.77
N LEU A 206 -7.93 10.37 -15.72
CA LEU A 206 -7.30 11.11 -16.81
C LEU A 206 -8.34 11.71 -17.77
N THR A 207 -9.47 11.01 -17.98
CA THR A 207 -10.60 11.57 -18.74
C THR A 207 -11.19 12.79 -18.05
N LEU A 208 -11.42 12.72 -16.72
CA LEU A 208 -11.90 13.85 -15.92
C LEU A 208 -10.91 15.03 -15.91
N GLN A 209 -9.61 14.75 -15.80
CA GLN A 209 -8.56 15.77 -15.80
C GLN A 209 -8.44 16.49 -17.14
N ARG A 210 -8.67 15.78 -18.26
CA ARG A 210 -8.56 16.33 -19.62
C ARG A 210 -9.84 17.02 -20.10
N ASN A 211 -11.01 16.72 -19.53
CA ASN A 211 -12.31 17.24 -19.94
C ASN A 211 -13.02 17.90 -18.74
N PRO A 212 -12.58 19.10 -18.30
CA PRO A 212 -13.10 19.74 -17.08
C PRO A 212 -14.59 20.11 -17.16
N ASP A 213 -15.12 20.28 -18.38
CA ASP A 213 -16.51 20.66 -18.66
C ASP A 213 -17.45 19.45 -18.86
N ILE A 214 -16.97 18.22 -18.65
CA ILE A 214 -17.76 17.00 -18.82
C ILE A 214 -18.98 16.98 -17.87
N ASP A 215 -20.14 16.52 -18.35
CA ASP A 215 -21.40 16.64 -17.63
C ASP A 215 -21.39 15.96 -16.25
N SER A 216 -22.27 16.40 -15.36
CA SER A 216 -22.32 15.92 -13.96
C SER A 216 -22.57 14.41 -13.83
N THR A 217 -23.31 13.81 -14.76
CA THR A 217 -23.68 12.39 -14.73
C THR A 217 -22.51 11.53 -15.16
N THR A 218 -21.89 11.83 -16.31
CA THR A 218 -20.66 11.16 -16.77
C THR A 218 -19.52 11.39 -15.77
N ARG A 219 -19.41 12.59 -15.18
CA ARG A 219 -18.44 12.90 -14.12
C ARG A 219 -18.58 11.97 -12.91
N LEU A 220 -19.82 11.77 -12.44
CA LEU A 220 -20.11 10.89 -11.31
C LEU A 220 -19.84 9.41 -11.65
N ILE A 221 -20.19 8.97 -12.86
CA ILE A 221 -19.92 7.61 -13.35
C ILE A 221 -18.42 7.33 -13.40
N LEU A 222 -17.64 8.22 -14.03
CA LEU A 222 -16.18 8.08 -14.16
C LEU A 222 -15.48 8.08 -12.79
N GLY A 223 -15.82 9.02 -11.91
CA GLY A 223 -15.29 9.05 -10.55
C GLY A 223 -15.61 7.78 -9.76
N SER A 224 -16.85 7.31 -9.84
CA SER A 224 -17.29 6.06 -9.18
C SER A 224 -16.59 4.83 -9.74
N ALA A 225 -16.35 4.76 -11.05
CA ALA A 225 -15.67 3.65 -11.71
C ALA A 225 -14.20 3.52 -11.25
N SER A 226 -13.48 4.64 -11.13
CA SER A 226 -12.10 4.63 -10.61
C SER A 226 -12.07 4.20 -9.14
N VAL A 227 -12.92 4.79 -8.29
CA VAL A 227 -13.03 4.42 -6.85
C VAL A 227 -13.36 2.95 -6.66
N LEU A 228 -14.33 2.42 -7.42
CA LEU A 228 -14.70 1.00 -7.39
C LEU A 228 -13.55 0.10 -7.84
N THR A 229 -12.82 0.49 -8.89
CA THR A 229 -11.65 -0.27 -9.40
C THR A 229 -10.53 -0.31 -8.37
N GLY A 230 -10.22 0.81 -7.73
CA GLY A 230 -9.19 0.91 -6.69
C GLY A 230 -9.48 -0.01 -5.50
N PHE A 231 -10.66 0.12 -4.88
CA PHE A 231 -11.05 -0.73 -3.76
C PHE A 231 -11.22 -2.21 -4.14
N SER A 232 -11.71 -2.52 -5.35
CA SER A 232 -11.81 -3.89 -5.85
C SER A 232 -10.43 -4.54 -6.02
N SER A 233 -9.44 -3.78 -6.47
CA SER A 233 -8.06 -4.24 -6.65
C SER A 233 -7.37 -4.50 -5.31
N ILE A 234 -7.60 -3.63 -4.31
CA ILE A 234 -7.13 -3.85 -2.92
C ILE A 234 -7.78 -5.12 -2.34
N ALA A 235 -9.09 -5.31 -2.52
CA ALA A 235 -9.78 -6.51 -2.07
C ALA A 235 -9.31 -7.78 -2.80
N PHE A 236 -8.98 -7.69 -4.09
CA PHE A 236 -8.41 -8.78 -4.87
C PHE A 236 -6.98 -9.14 -4.41
N ALA A 237 -6.11 -8.16 -4.18
CA ALA A 237 -4.78 -8.36 -3.60
C ALA A 237 -4.87 -9.07 -2.24
N ILE A 238 -5.75 -8.63 -1.34
CA ILE A 238 -5.98 -9.28 -0.03
C ILE A 238 -6.47 -10.73 -0.19
N ARG A 239 -7.36 -11.01 -1.15
CA ARG A 239 -7.79 -12.39 -1.47
C ARG A 239 -6.60 -13.23 -1.96
N LEU A 240 -5.73 -12.67 -2.78
CA LEU A 240 -4.58 -13.37 -3.38
C LEU A 240 -3.47 -13.65 -2.36
N VAL A 241 -3.14 -12.71 -1.47
CA VAL A 241 -2.27 -12.93 -0.30
C VAL A 241 -2.78 -14.10 0.55
N ARG A 242 -4.07 -14.07 0.92
CA ARG A 242 -4.71 -15.16 1.67
C ARG A 242 -4.67 -16.50 0.93
N ARG A 243 -4.67 -16.50 -0.41
CA ARG A 243 -4.56 -17.71 -1.23
C ARG A 243 -3.12 -18.25 -1.23
N VAL A 244 -2.10 -17.40 -1.42
CA VAL A 244 -0.68 -17.80 -1.39
C VAL A 244 -0.27 -18.33 -0.02
N GLY A 245 -0.61 -17.63 1.07
CA GLY A 245 -0.23 -18.04 2.42
C GLY A 245 -0.80 -19.40 2.83
N ARG A 246 -2.08 -19.67 2.50
CA ARG A 246 -2.76 -20.96 2.80
C ARG A 246 -2.05 -22.19 2.21
N HIS A 247 -1.30 -22.04 1.12
CA HIS A 247 -0.60 -23.14 0.46
C HIS A 247 0.83 -23.37 0.95
N HIS A 248 1.40 -22.45 1.74
CA HIS A 248 2.83 -22.47 2.10
C HIS A 248 3.12 -22.32 3.61
N ALA A 249 2.15 -21.88 4.41
CA ALA A 249 2.29 -21.76 5.87
C ALA A 249 1.92 -23.08 6.60
N PRO A 250 2.88 -23.78 7.25
CA PRO A 250 2.58 -24.87 8.15
C PRO A 250 1.98 -24.29 9.44
N ARG A 251 0.70 -24.57 9.68
CA ARG A 251 -0.08 -24.02 10.80
C ARG A 251 0.38 -24.55 12.16
N THR A 252 1.43 -23.95 12.72
CA THR A 252 1.78 -24.13 14.13
C THR A 252 0.96 -23.19 15.01
N ASP A 253 0.58 -23.63 16.22
CA ASP A 253 -0.21 -22.79 17.13
C ASP A 253 0.55 -21.57 17.64
N LEU A 254 1.89 -21.63 17.66
CA LEU A 254 2.75 -20.49 17.95
C LEU A 254 2.55 -19.35 16.93
N ALA A 255 2.36 -19.67 15.64
CA ALA A 255 2.06 -18.68 14.60
C ALA A 255 0.66 -18.08 14.77
N ARG A 256 -0.34 -18.91 15.11
CA ARG A 256 -1.72 -18.43 15.42
C ARG A 256 -1.73 -17.48 16.60
N GLN A 257 -0.98 -17.75 17.67
CA GLN A 257 -0.85 -16.84 18.81
C GLN A 257 -0.12 -15.54 18.46
N ARG A 258 0.96 -15.60 17.65
CA ARG A 258 1.67 -14.39 17.16
C ARG A 258 0.75 -13.46 16.38
N LEU A 259 0.03 -13.97 15.39
CA LEU A 259 -0.94 -13.18 14.61
C LEU A 259 -2.09 -12.64 15.49
N GLY A 260 -2.51 -13.41 16.50
CA GLY A 260 -3.50 -12.95 17.48
C GLY A 260 -3.03 -11.76 18.32
N GLN A 261 -1.79 -11.80 18.81
CA GLN A 261 -1.18 -10.67 19.54
C GLN A 261 -0.94 -9.47 18.62
N LEU A 262 -0.37 -9.67 17.43
CA LEU A 262 -0.14 -8.61 16.44
C LEU A 262 -1.45 -7.92 16.03
N ARG A 263 -2.54 -8.66 15.78
CA ARG A 263 -3.85 -8.07 15.48
C ARG A 263 -4.43 -7.25 16.64
N ARG A 264 -4.25 -7.70 17.90
CA ARG A 264 -4.68 -6.93 19.08
C ARG A 264 -3.85 -5.66 19.24
N MET A 265 -2.53 -5.74 19.07
CA MET A 265 -1.65 -4.58 19.04
C MET A 265 -2.06 -3.59 17.93
N TRP A 266 -2.34 -4.06 16.71
CA TRP A 266 -2.74 -3.18 15.62
C TRP A 266 -4.08 -2.49 15.85
N ALA A 267 -5.06 -3.18 16.42
CA ALA A 267 -6.32 -2.54 16.81
C ALA A 267 -6.07 -1.42 17.84
N LEU A 268 -5.24 -1.67 18.85
CA LEU A 268 -4.91 -0.68 19.88
C LEU A 268 -4.05 0.47 19.36
N LEU A 269 -3.10 0.23 18.45
CA LEU A 269 -2.28 1.30 17.86
C LEU A 269 -3.07 2.17 16.88
N VAL A 270 -3.97 1.59 16.08
CA VAL A 270 -4.81 2.35 15.13
C VAL A 270 -5.87 3.15 15.86
N VAL A 271 -6.55 2.57 16.87
CA VAL A 271 -7.51 3.32 17.70
C VAL A 271 -6.80 4.36 18.56
N GLY A 272 -5.63 4.03 19.13
CA GLY A 272 -4.83 4.96 19.93
C GLY A 272 -4.26 6.13 19.14
N GLY A 273 -3.62 5.85 18.00
CA GLY A 273 -3.13 6.88 17.07
C GLY A 273 -4.27 7.72 16.48
N GLY A 274 -5.40 7.08 16.14
CA GLY A 274 -6.61 7.77 15.68
C GLY A 274 -7.20 8.71 16.72
N ALA A 275 -7.36 8.26 17.97
CA ALA A 275 -7.82 9.11 19.08
C ALA A 275 -6.82 10.26 19.36
N GLY A 276 -5.52 9.97 19.38
CA GLY A 276 -4.48 11.00 19.52
C GLY A 276 -4.54 12.07 18.43
N PHE A 277 -4.73 11.65 17.17
CA PHE A 277 -4.85 12.56 16.03
C PHE A 277 -6.15 13.38 16.09
N ILE A 278 -7.30 12.75 16.35
CA ILE A 278 -8.59 13.43 16.50
C ILE A 278 -8.53 14.45 17.64
N GLY A 279 -7.93 14.09 18.78
CA GLY A 279 -7.74 15.01 19.90
C GLY A 279 -6.85 16.21 19.56
N ALA A 280 -5.74 15.97 18.84
CA ALA A 280 -4.88 17.05 18.34
C ALA A 280 -5.61 17.97 17.36
N VAL A 281 -6.44 17.42 16.46
CA VAL A 281 -7.30 18.20 15.55
C VAL A 281 -8.30 19.05 16.34
N PHE A 282 -8.95 18.51 17.39
CA PHE A 282 -9.85 19.30 18.24
C PHE A 282 -9.12 20.45 18.96
N VAL A 283 -7.96 20.20 19.58
CA VAL A 283 -7.18 21.27 20.25
C VAL A 283 -6.75 22.34 19.24
N LEU A 284 -6.14 21.96 18.11
CA LEU A 284 -5.66 22.90 17.09
C LEU A 284 -6.79 23.72 16.46
N THR A 285 -7.94 23.09 16.18
CA THR A 285 -9.12 23.79 15.65
C THR A 285 -9.70 24.76 16.67
N SER A 286 -9.72 24.39 17.96
CA SER A 286 -10.20 25.26 19.04
C SER A 286 -9.31 26.48 19.25
N VAL A 287 -7.99 26.27 19.27
CA VAL A 287 -7.00 27.37 19.37
C VAL A 287 -7.12 28.30 18.17
N HIS A 288 -7.26 27.76 16.95
CA HIS A 288 -7.47 28.58 15.76
C HIS A 288 -8.80 29.35 15.81
N HIS A 289 -9.90 28.74 16.28
CA HIS A 289 -11.19 29.41 16.37
C HIS A 289 -11.18 30.53 17.42
N TRP A 290 -10.52 30.32 18.57
CA TRP A 290 -10.35 31.35 19.60
C TRP A 290 -9.50 32.54 19.12
N LEU A 291 -8.45 32.28 18.32
CA LEU A 291 -7.61 33.32 17.72
C LEU A 291 -8.30 34.13 16.60
N VAL A 292 -9.43 33.66 16.06
CA VAL A 292 -10.13 34.32 14.92
C VAL A 292 -11.51 34.86 15.33
N ASN A 293 -12.22 34.19 16.25
CA ASN A 293 -13.55 34.56 16.73
C ASN A 293 -13.62 34.36 18.27
N PRO A 294 -12.95 35.21 19.09
CA PRO A 294 -12.85 35.01 20.53
C PRO A 294 -14.22 34.96 21.24
N ASP A 295 -15.23 35.64 20.69
CA ASP A 295 -16.58 35.73 21.26
C ASP A 295 -17.38 34.42 21.16
N ARG A 296 -16.95 33.46 20.31
CA ARG A 296 -17.62 32.16 20.12
C ARG A 296 -16.98 31.07 20.98
N ASN A 297 -17.44 31.00 22.22
CA ASN A 297 -16.80 30.27 23.33
C ASN A 297 -16.95 28.72 23.30
N ALA A 298 -16.77 28.09 22.13
CA ALA A 298 -16.74 26.63 21.98
C ALA A 298 -15.43 25.98 22.48
N SER A 299 -14.38 26.78 22.64
CA SER A 299 -13.05 26.36 23.12
C SER A 299 -13.09 25.70 24.50
N LEU A 300 -13.93 26.19 25.42
CA LEU A 300 -14.12 25.61 26.76
C LEU A 300 -14.61 24.16 26.75
N VAL A 301 -15.25 23.70 25.67
CA VAL A 301 -15.75 22.32 25.53
C VAL A 301 -14.81 21.49 24.66
N LEU A 302 -14.36 22.05 23.54
CA LEU A 302 -13.57 21.32 22.55
C LEU A 302 -12.11 21.08 22.98
N ILE A 303 -11.52 21.96 23.81
CA ILE A 303 -10.15 21.78 24.33
C ILE A 303 -10.08 20.60 25.33
N PRO A 304 -10.96 20.50 26.36
CA PRO A 304 -11.01 19.33 27.22
C PRO A 304 -11.27 18.02 26.46
N ILE A 305 -12.21 18.00 25.50
CA ILE A 305 -12.46 16.82 24.64
C ILE A 305 -11.19 16.44 23.87
N GLY A 306 -10.47 17.42 23.32
CA GLY A 306 -9.20 17.21 22.63
C GLY A 306 -8.14 16.57 23.52
N PHE A 307 -7.93 17.10 24.73
CA PHE A 307 -6.98 16.54 25.70
C PHE A 307 -7.37 15.14 26.20
N VAL A 308 -8.65 14.88 26.46
CA VAL A 308 -9.14 13.54 26.84
C VAL A 308 -8.90 12.53 25.72
N SER A 309 -9.15 12.91 24.46
CA SER A 309 -8.89 12.07 23.30
C SER A 309 -7.39 11.80 23.08
N ILE A 310 -6.53 12.80 23.32
CA ILE A 310 -5.06 12.63 23.36
C ILE A 310 -4.63 11.66 24.48
N ALA A 311 -5.18 11.81 25.69
CA ALA A 311 -4.84 10.95 26.83
C ALA A 311 -5.25 9.48 26.60
N ILE A 312 -6.44 9.25 26.04
CA ILE A 312 -6.89 7.92 25.60
C ILE A 312 -5.95 7.37 24.52
N GLY A 313 -5.55 8.19 23.55
CA GLY A 313 -4.59 7.82 22.52
C GLY A 313 -3.25 7.36 23.08
N ILE A 314 -2.65 8.15 23.99
CA ILE A 314 -1.39 7.83 24.67
C ILE A 314 -1.53 6.54 25.49
N ALA A 315 -2.61 6.37 26.26
CA ALA A 315 -2.84 5.17 27.05
C ALA A 315 -2.90 3.90 26.18
N LEU A 316 -3.61 3.95 25.05
CA LEU A 316 -3.70 2.83 24.09
C LEU A 316 -2.34 2.52 23.43
N LEU A 317 -1.52 3.53 23.13
CA LEU A 317 -0.15 3.35 22.63
C LEU A 317 0.78 2.72 23.68
N VAL A 318 0.69 3.13 24.94
CA VAL A 318 1.44 2.54 26.07
C VAL A 318 1.02 1.08 26.29
N ILE A 319 -0.28 0.78 26.29
CA ILE A 319 -0.80 -0.60 26.38
C ILE A 319 -0.30 -1.44 25.20
N THR A 320 -0.27 -0.89 23.98
CA THR A 320 0.28 -1.59 22.80
C THR A 320 1.75 -1.94 22.98
N THR A 321 2.55 -1.00 23.50
CA THR A 321 3.98 -1.19 23.77
C THR A 321 4.21 -2.23 24.88
N ALA A 322 3.39 -2.22 25.94
CA ALA A 322 3.43 -3.24 26.98
C ALA A 322 3.11 -4.64 26.43
N ILE A 323 2.06 -4.78 25.62
CA ILE A 323 1.70 -6.05 24.96
C ILE A 323 2.83 -6.54 24.06
N TYR A 324 3.49 -5.65 23.31
CA TYR A 324 4.64 -6.00 22.48
C TYR A 324 5.80 -6.58 23.30
N ILE A 325 6.21 -5.89 24.38
CA ILE A 325 7.34 -6.30 25.22
C ILE A 325 7.03 -7.62 25.95
N LEU A 326 5.86 -7.73 26.56
CA LEU A 326 5.45 -8.93 27.30
C LEU A 326 5.25 -10.14 26.36
N GLY A 327 4.64 -9.94 25.20
CA GLY A 327 4.50 -10.97 24.16
C GLY A 327 5.86 -11.45 23.65
N ARG A 328 6.76 -10.52 23.30
CA ARG A 328 8.14 -10.81 22.84
C ARG A 328 8.92 -11.62 23.88
N ASN A 329 8.82 -11.26 25.16
CA ASN A 329 9.54 -11.94 26.24
C ASN A 329 8.98 -13.36 26.47
N ARG A 330 7.65 -13.52 26.55
CA ARG A 330 7.01 -14.84 26.71
C ARG A 330 7.39 -15.81 25.59
N MET A 331 7.49 -15.33 24.35
CA MET A 331 7.89 -16.14 23.19
C MET A 331 9.38 -16.48 23.11
N ARG A 332 10.24 -15.76 23.82
CA ARG A 332 11.67 -16.12 23.96
C ARG A 332 11.85 -17.26 24.97
N GLY A 333 11.17 -17.18 26.11
CA GLY A 333 11.20 -18.23 27.14
C GLY A 333 10.71 -19.58 26.62
N THR A 334 9.59 -19.61 25.88
CA THR A 334 9.10 -20.87 25.28
C THR A 334 10.05 -21.46 24.24
N ALA A 335 10.73 -20.63 23.45
CA ALA A 335 11.72 -21.11 22.47
C ALA A 335 12.96 -21.73 23.14
N GLN A 336 13.38 -21.22 24.30
CA GLN A 336 14.49 -21.79 25.06
C GLN A 336 14.13 -23.13 25.73
N GLY A 337 12.91 -23.27 26.27
CA GLY A 337 12.46 -24.50 26.93
C GLY A 337 12.38 -25.73 26.01
N PHE A 338 12.19 -25.55 24.70
CA PHE A 338 12.28 -26.66 23.73
C PHE A 338 13.72 -27.04 23.37
N SER A 339 14.71 -26.18 23.64
CA SER A 339 16.13 -26.44 23.38
C SER A 339 16.86 -27.13 24.53
N SER A 340 16.18 -27.35 25.66
CA SER A 340 16.74 -27.92 26.89
C SER A 340 16.20 -29.31 27.24
N ALA A 341 15.54 -29.99 26.29
CA ALA A 341 15.20 -31.40 26.43
C ALA A 341 16.48 -32.24 26.26
N PRO A 342 16.92 -33.03 27.27
CA PRO A 342 18.06 -33.92 27.09
C PRO A 342 17.71 -35.00 26.07
N GLY A 343 18.61 -35.25 25.11
CA GLY A 343 18.49 -36.41 24.25
C GLY A 343 18.64 -37.68 25.09
N GLN A 344 17.60 -38.52 25.12
CA GLN A 344 17.74 -39.90 25.58
C GLN A 344 18.47 -40.68 24.48
N GLY A 345 19.55 -41.35 24.85
CA GLY A 345 20.34 -42.24 23.99
C GLY A 345 19.98 -43.71 24.17
#